data_AF-A2EU42-F1
#
_entry.id   AF-A2EU42-F1
#
_cell.length_a   1.000
_cell.length_b   1.000
_cell.length_c   1.000
_cell.angle_alpha   90.00
_cell.angle_beta   90.00
_cell.angle_gamma   90.00
#
_symmetry.space_group_name_H-M   'P 1'
#
loop_
_entity.id
_entity.type
_entity.pdbx_description
1 polymer ?
#
loop_
_entity_poly.entity_id
_entity_poly.type
_entity_poly.pdbx_seq_one_letter_code
_entity_poly.pdbx_strand_id
1 'polypeptide(L)'
;MPQNFRLKFASEFFFMIQITKSCKELKRVGVLSEYGRFNININGRIIKTKKSSAVCFSDLIQEKCFINKSISSYEANLYLKCEDSIDILSEFLETGKLEFEEDESHYHDLFEIGKHFGNQLFIKIYTKHVKLDKSITKENVFQKYEISVFENDIITENECIRFISSHLYCLYDKDIIEHFAKNGYEFCEKIITSDELKIDNEDHLSLLLLSICKQNDTLFDLFRYIKLTFCSRETYDIIYNFCIEHSFERVLLSIYNETLKNYHSNLRENIEISNEPICAYESHYEEISKEIKIEFTASSVAFGRSLSVINSYRNYANFSTNSSPNSWIKADLKGYKLKPTSYVLQSTVIGSMNLLRRWKLEGIKEDGTTVVLDNDKYYEFKQSEIKEFPLETNEYFVSLKLTQTGKTSDNYDILMINIFDFKGELIKR
;
A
#
# COMPACT_ATOMS: atom_id res chain seq x y z
N MET A 1 -16.62 34.29 63.66
CA MET A 1 -15.35 33.66 64.10
C MET A 1 -15.68 32.49 65.02
N PRO A 2 -14.84 31.45 65.08
CA PRO A 2 -15.13 30.10 64.56
C PRO A 2 -15.11 29.01 65.65
N GLN A 3 -15.47 27.77 65.33
CA GLN A 3 -14.65 26.54 65.56
C GLN A 3 -15.43 25.20 65.56
N ASN A 4 -14.81 24.24 64.89
CA ASN A 4 -14.68 22.80 65.23
C ASN A 4 -15.79 21.77 64.92
N PHE A 5 -15.61 21.11 63.76
CA PHE A 5 -15.34 19.67 63.59
C PHE A 5 -15.68 18.68 64.73
N ARG A 6 -16.39 17.59 64.39
CA ARG A 6 -15.90 16.20 64.59
C ARG A 6 -16.72 15.16 63.80
N LEU A 7 -15.98 14.39 62.99
CA LEU A 7 -16.39 13.16 62.29
C LEU A 7 -16.61 11.98 63.26
N LYS A 8 -17.43 10.99 62.86
CA LYS A 8 -17.07 9.57 63.01
C LYS A 8 -17.76 8.65 61.97
N PHE A 9 -16.94 7.76 61.42
CA PHE A 9 -17.08 6.88 60.26
C PHE A 9 -17.85 5.57 60.50
N ALA A 10 -18.44 5.02 59.43
CA ALA A 10 -18.37 3.62 58.94
C ALA A 10 -19.25 3.53 57.68
N SER A 11 -18.95 2.92 56.52
CA SER A 11 -17.90 2.02 56.04
C SER A 11 -17.99 1.95 54.49
N GLU A 12 -16.86 2.01 53.78
CA GLU A 12 -16.41 1.18 52.62
C GLU A 12 -17.46 0.61 51.62
N PHE A 13 -17.36 0.63 50.28
CA PHE A 13 -16.30 0.84 49.26
C PHE A 13 -16.99 1.03 47.88
N PHE A 14 -16.27 1.60 46.90
CA PHE A 14 -16.55 1.91 45.47
C PHE A 14 -16.74 3.41 45.16
N PHE A 15 -15.62 4.08 44.84
CA PHE A 15 -15.60 5.44 44.32
C PHE A 15 -16.06 5.46 42.85
N MET A 16 -17.32 5.80 42.62
CA MET A 16 -17.84 6.26 41.33
C MET A 16 -17.47 7.75 41.19
N ILE A 17 -16.54 8.11 40.31
CA ILE A 17 -16.13 9.51 40.11
C ILE A 17 -17.21 10.21 39.27
N GLN A 18 -18.18 10.86 39.92
CA GLN A 18 -19.08 11.81 39.27
C GLN A 18 -18.32 13.10 38.96
N ILE A 19 -18.06 13.34 37.66
CA ILE A 19 -17.51 14.61 37.19
C ILE A 19 -18.67 15.56 36.89
N THR A 20 -19.04 16.41 37.83
CA THR A 20 -19.97 17.52 37.58
C THR A 20 -19.16 18.78 37.28
N LYS A 21 -19.08 19.20 36.01
CA LYS A 21 -18.38 20.42 35.59
C LYS A 21 -19.38 21.41 35.01
N SER A 22 -19.59 22.54 35.69
CA SER A 22 -20.40 23.67 35.20
C SER A 22 -19.64 24.44 34.11
N CYS A 23 -20.23 24.65 32.93
CA CYS A 23 -19.55 25.39 31.85
C CYS A 23 -20.49 26.03 30.82
N LYS A 24 -20.45 27.38 30.73
CA LYS A 24 -20.86 28.20 29.56
C LYS A 24 -22.30 28.04 29.03
N GLU A 25 -23.13 27.16 29.59
CA GLU A 25 -24.46 26.82 29.05
C GLU A 25 -25.42 28.02 28.99
N LEU A 26 -25.31 28.97 29.94
CA LEU A 26 -26.19 30.13 30.05
C LEU A 26 -26.12 31.10 28.85
N LYS A 27 -24.99 31.19 28.13
CA LYS A 27 -24.92 32.00 26.88
C LYS A 27 -25.57 31.29 25.69
N ARG A 28 -25.62 29.95 25.69
CA ARG A 28 -26.20 29.15 24.58
C ARG A 28 -27.74 29.14 24.62
N VAL A 29 -28.33 29.20 25.82
CA VAL A 29 -29.80 29.23 26.00
C VAL A 29 -30.42 30.54 25.49
N GLY A 30 -29.70 31.67 25.55
CA GLY A 30 -30.21 32.97 25.08
C GLY A 30 -30.39 33.09 23.55
N VAL A 31 -29.82 32.16 22.77
CA VAL A 31 -29.92 32.13 21.29
C VAL A 31 -31.19 31.41 20.82
N LEU A 32 -31.81 30.60 21.68
CA LEU A 32 -32.92 29.72 21.31
C LEU A 32 -34.26 30.27 21.81
N SER A 33 -34.89 31.13 21.03
CA SER A 33 -36.32 31.39 21.14
C SER A 33 -37.17 30.33 20.43
N GLU A 34 -36.55 29.44 19.65
CA GLU A 34 -37.23 28.48 18.78
C GLU A 34 -37.18 27.04 19.33
N TYR A 35 -38.36 26.50 19.61
CA TYR A 35 -38.61 25.08 19.88
C TYR A 35 -38.68 24.35 18.54
N GLY A 36 -37.63 23.62 18.17
CA GLY A 36 -37.58 22.87 16.90
C GLY A 36 -36.88 21.53 17.03
N ARG A 37 -37.21 20.59 16.13
CA ARG A 37 -36.46 19.35 15.94
C ARG A 37 -35.22 19.63 15.10
N PHE A 38 -34.15 18.90 15.37
CA PHE A 38 -32.91 18.96 14.62
C PHE A 38 -32.42 17.54 14.34
N ASN A 39 -32.04 17.28 13.09
CA ASN A 39 -31.56 15.97 12.65
C ASN A 39 -30.04 16.03 12.45
N ILE A 40 -29.29 15.21 13.16
CA ILE A 40 -27.86 15.03 12.94
C ILE A 40 -27.69 13.72 12.19
N ASN A 41 -27.20 13.77 10.97
CA ASN A 41 -26.88 12.59 10.16
C ASN A 41 -25.38 12.33 10.24
N ILE A 42 -24.99 11.18 10.80
CA ILE A 42 -23.59 10.73 10.85
C ILE A 42 -23.51 9.40 10.13
N ASN A 43 -22.71 9.31 9.07
CA ASN A 43 -22.51 8.10 8.27
C ASN A 43 -23.84 7.44 7.80
N GLY A 44 -24.86 8.25 7.51
CA GLY A 44 -26.19 7.78 7.09
C GLY A 44 -27.15 7.43 8.24
N ARG A 45 -26.71 7.40 9.50
CA ARG A 45 -27.59 7.21 10.67
C ARG A 45 -28.10 8.56 11.18
N ILE A 46 -29.42 8.70 11.31
CA ILE A 46 -30.08 9.95 11.70
C ILE A 46 -30.42 9.95 13.19
N ILE A 47 -29.78 10.85 13.94
CA ILE A 47 -30.13 11.19 15.32
C ILE A 47 -31.15 12.33 15.30
N LYS A 48 -32.32 12.12 15.90
CA LYS A 48 -33.38 13.13 16.04
C LYS A 48 -33.32 13.73 17.42
N THR A 49 -32.92 14.99 17.54
CA THR A 49 -32.82 15.67 18.84
C THR A 49 -33.54 17.02 18.83
N LYS A 50 -33.60 17.67 19.99
CA LYS A 50 -34.05 19.06 20.09
C LYS A 50 -32.95 19.97 19.56
N LYS A 51 -33.33 21.01 18.81
CA LYS A 51 -32.38 22.01 18.31
C LYS A 51 -31.58 22.67 19.45
N SER A 52 -32.20 22.84 20.61
CA SER A 52 -31.52 23.30 21.81
C SER A 52 -30.43 22.34 22.31
N SER A 53 -30.72 21.04 22.35
CA SER A 53 -29.73 20.01 22.71
C SER A 53 -28.57 20.01 21.72
N ALA A 54 -28.85 20.06 20.42
CA ALA A 54 -27.81 20.08 19.38
C ALA A 54 -26.89 21.31 19.47
N VAL A 55 -27.46 22.50 19.70
CA VAL A 55 -26.71 23.75 19.90
C VAL A 55 -25.92 23.73 21.20
N CYS A 56 -26.46 23.15 22.28
CA CYS A 56 -25.73 22.98 23.52
C CYS A 56 -24.56 21.99 23.39
N PHE A 57 -24.72 20.96 22.56
CA PHE A 57 -23.71 19.94 22.31
C PHE A 57 -22.55 20.44 21.43
N SER A 58 -22.85 21.19 20.37
CA SER A 58 -21.88 21.48 19.31
C SER A 58 -21.72 22.98 19.06
N ASP A 59 -20.48 23.47 19.21
CA ASP A 59 -20.09 24.82 18.81
C ASP A 59 -20.31 25.02 17.30
N LEU A 60 -20.02 24.01 16.49
CA LEU A 60 -20.24 24.06 15.04
C LEU A 60 -21.73 24.22 14.67
N ILE A 61 -22.62 23.43 15.29
CA ILE A 61 -24.06 23.55 15.05
C ILE A 61 -24.57 24.91 15.55
N GLN A 62 -24.05 25.39 16.69
CA GLN A 62 -24.38 26.71 17.21
C GLN A 62 -24.06 27.81 16.20
N GLU A 63 -22.84 27.81 15.64
CA GLU A 63 -22.41 28.78 14.63
C GLU A 63 -23.29 28.71 13.37
N LYS A 64 -23.58 27.50 12.87
CA LYS A 64 -24.47 27.32 11.71
C LYS A 64 -25.90 27.80 11.98
N CYS A 65 -26.43 27.54 13.18
CA CYS A 65 -27.76 28.02 13.58
C CYS A 65 -27.80 29.55 13.72
N PHE A 66 -26.69 30.18 14.13
CA PHE A 66 -26.60 31.63 14.21
C PHE A 66 -26.67 32.28 12.83
N ILE A 67 -25.99 31.69 11.83
CA ILE A 67 -26.00 32.16 10.44
C ILE A 67 -27.36 31.89 9.78
N ASN A 68 -27.89 30.68 9.93
CA ASN A 68 -29.17 30.27 9.36
C ASN A 68 -30.10 29.72 10.43
N LYS A 69 -31.00 30.58 10.93
CA LYS A 69 -31.99 30.17 11.95
C LYS A 69 -32.93 29.08 11.47
N SER A 70 -33.15 28.90 10.17
CA SER A 70 -34.05 27.85 9.64
C SER A 70 -33.40 26.47 9.55
N ILE A 71 -32.10 26.34 9.83
CA ILE A 71 -31.40 25.05 9.75
C ILE A 71 -32.06 24.02 10.70
N SER A 72 -32.36 22.86 10.15
CA SER A 72 -33.07 21.76 10.81
C SER A 72 -32.33 20.43 10.70
N SER A 73 -31.21 20.39 9.97
CA SER A 73 -30.36 19.22 9.87
C SER A 73 -28.90 19.58 9.62
N TYR A 74 -28.02 18.64 9.97
CA TYR A 74 -26.59 18.69 9.68
C TYR A 74 -26.11 17.28 9.35
N GLU A 75 -25.23 17.15 8.37
CA GLU A 75 -24.67 15.88 7.93
C GLU A 75 -23.16 15.89 8.06
N ALA A 76 -22.61 14.78 8.56
CA ALA A 76 -21.19 14.53 8.72
C ALA A 76 -20.87 13.08 8.31
N ASN A 77 -19.69 12.91 7.71
CA ASN A 77 -19.08 11.60 7.53
C ASN A 77 -17.85 11.55 8.42
N LEU A 78 -17.88 10.66 9.41
CA LEU A 78 -16.84 10.50 10.43
C LEU A 78 -16.27 9.08 10.37
N TYR A 79 -14.97 8.95 10.63
CA TYR A 79 -14.37 7.63 10.79
C TYR A 79 -14.64 7.15 12.22
N LEU A 80 -15.59 6.22 12.37
CA LEU A 80 -15.98 5.62 13.64
C LEU A 80 -15.63 4.13 13.62
N LYS A 81 -15.09 3.62 14.73
CA LYS A 81 -14.65 2.23 14.92
C LYS A 81 -15.76 1.37 15.51
N CYS A 82 -16.62 1.93 16.36
CA CYS A 82 -17.71 1.20 17.01
C CYS A 82 -19.07 1.47 16.34
N GLU A 83 -19.89 0.43 16.22
CA GLU A 83 -21.21 0.53 15.60
C GLU A 83 -22.23 1.29 16.48
N ASP A 84 -22.06 1.23 17.80
CA ASP A 84 -22.92 1.80 18.83
C ASP A 84 -22.53 3.22 19.26
N SER A 85 -21.39 3.76 18.81
CA SER A 85 -20.96 5.15 19.05
C SER A 85 -22.03 6.20 18.75
N ILE A 86 -22.84 5.97 17.71
CA ILE A 86 -23.93 6.86 17.31
C ILE A 86 -25.12 6.73 18.27
N ASP A 87 -25.36 5.53 18.80
CA ASP A 87 -26.41 5.28 19.80
C ASP A 87 -26.03 5.93 21.14
N ILE A 88 -24.76 5.82 21.56
CA ILE A 88 -24.19 6.52 22.73
C ILE A 88 -24.37 8.04 22.59
N LEU A 89 -24.06 8.60 21.42
CA LEU A 89 -24.27 10.04 21.16
C LEU A 89 -25.76 10.42 21.21
N SER A 90 -26.63 9.57 20.66
CA SER A 90 -28.08 9.80 20.68
C SER A 90 -28.60 9.83 22.12
N GLU A 91 -28.22 8.86 22.94
CA GLU A 91 -28.59 8.78 24.35
C GLU A 91 -28.04 9.98 25.14
N PHE A 92 -26.80 10.39 24.87
CA PHE A 92 -26.21 11.59 25.48
C PHE A 92 -27.00 12.87 25.15
N LEU A 93 -27.44 13.03 23.91
CA LEU A 93 -28.24 14.19 23.48
C LEU A 93 -29.65 14.21 24.08
N GLU A 94 -30.19 13.05 24.43
CA GLU A 94 -31.51 12.90 25.05
C GLU A 94 -31.47 13.05 26.58
N THR A 95 -30.51 12.39 27.21
CA THR A 95 -30.45 12.23 28.68
C THR A 95 -29.43 13.15 29.36
N GLY A 96 -28.42 13.62 28.61
CA GLY A 96 -27.26 14.33 29.14
C GLY A 96 -26.24 13.43 29.84
N LYS A 97 -26.43 12.11 29.82
CA LYS A 97 -25.52 11.12 30.41
C LYS A 97 -24.68 10.48 29.33
N LEU A 98 -23.39 10.33 29.59
CA LEU A 98 -22.45 9.67 28.69
C LEU A 98 -22.03 8.35 29.35
N GLU A 99 -22.49 7.25 28.78
CA GLU A 99 -22.23 5.88 29.24
C GLU A 99 -21.73 5.08 28.04
N PHE A 100 -20.56 4.45 28.17
CA PHE A 100 -19.90 3.67 27.12
C PHE A 100 -18.90 2.69 27.74
N GLU A 101 -18.45 1.70 26.97
CA GLU A 101 -17.40 0.77 27.40
C GLU A 101 -16.03 1.47 27.41
N GLU A 102 -15.28 1.36 28.51
CA GLU A 102 -13.96 2.00 28.65
C GLU A 102 -12.87 1.29 27.83
N ASP A 103 -12.98 1.35 26.50
CA ASP A 103 -11.99 0.87 25.55
C ASP A 103 -11.53 1.96 24.56
N GLU A 104 -10.37 1.70 23.93
CA GLU A 104 -9.71 2.62 23.01
C GLU A 104 -10.56 3.01 21.80
N SER A 105 -11.43 2.12 21.31
CA SER A 105 -12.24 2.38 20.12
C SER A 105 -13.35 3.39 20.42
N HIS A 106 -14.02 3.26 21.57
CA HIS A 106 -14.99 4.25 22.01
C HIS A 106 -14.36 5.60 22.33
N TYR A 107 -13.19 5.58 22.99
CA TYR A 107 -12.42 6.79 23.27
C TYR A 107 -12.04 7.55 21.98
N HIS A 108 -11.61 6.81 20.95
CA HIS A 108 -11.32 7.35 19.62
C HIS A 108 -12.57 7.97 18.97
N ASP A 109 -13.70 7.25 18.96
CA ASP A 109 -14.93 7.70 18.32
C ASP A 109 -15.49 8.97 18.99
N LEU A 110 -15.47 9.02 20.32
CA LEU A 110 -15.84 10.22 21.08
C LEU A 110 -14.93 11.40 20.74
N PHE A 111 -13.62 11.16 20.58
CA PHE A 111 -12.69 12.21 20.17
C PHE A 111 -12.96 12.73 18.76
N GLU A 112 -13.19 11.84 17.78
CA GLU A 112 -13.51 12.22 16.40
C GLU A 112 -14.82 13.03 16.32
N ILE A 113 -15.87 12.57 17.02
CA ILE A 113 -17.13 13.31 17.17
C ILE A 113 -16.86 14.67 17.84
N GLY A 114 -16.10 14.67 18.94
CA GLY A 114 -15.78 15.87 19.70
C GLY A 114 -15.04 16.92 18.87
N LYS A 115 -14.02 16.50 18.14
CA LYS A 115 -13.22 17.33 17.23
C LYS A 115 -14.08 17.93 16.13
N HIS A 116 -14.91 17.11 15.46
CA HIS A 116 -15.75 17.57 14.36
C HIS A 116 -16.83 18.56 14.82
N PHE A 117 -17.52 18.26 15.91
CA PHE A 117 -18.62 19.08 16.41
C PHE A 117 -18.17 20.23 17.31
N GLY A 118 -16.88 20.33 17.64
CA GLY A 118 -16.34 21.31 18.59
C GLY A 118 -16.77 21.02 20.04
N ASN A 119 -17.09 19.77 20.37
CA ASN A 119 -17.51 19.41 21.72
C ASN A 119 -16.30 19.24 22.66
N GLN A 120 -16.07 20.25 23.50
CA GLN A 120 -14.95 20.30 24.45
C GLN A 120 -15.02 19.26 25.58
N LEU A 121 -16.21 18.70 25.86
CA LEU A 121 -16.34 17.65 26.87
C LEU A 121 -15.74 16.35 26.34
N PHE A 122 -16.14 15.94 25.13
CA PHE A 122 -15.69 14.71 24.49
C PHE A 122 -14.19 14.73 24.22
N ILE A 123 -13.69 15.86 23.70
CA ILE A 123 -12.25 16.08 23.51
C ILE A 123 -11.48 15.86 24.83
N LYS A 124 -11.95 16.47 25.93
CA LYS A 124 -11.27 16.36 27.24
C LYS A 124 -11.30 14.97 27.85
N ILE A 125 -12.31 14.16 27.55
CA ILE A 125 -12.40 12.78 28.03
C ILE A 125 -11.25 11.97 27.42
N TYR A 126 -11.12 12.00 26.10
CA TYR A 126 -10.02 11.34 25.39
C TYR A 126 -8.65 11.88 25.78
N THR A 127 -8.47 13.21 25.79
CA THR A 127 -7.19 13.84 26.15
C THR A 127 -6.73 13.44 27.55
N LYS A 128 -7.65 13.32 28.51
CA LYS A 128 -7.30 12.86 29.86
C LYS A 128 -6.87 11.40 29.86
N HIS A 129 -7.61 10.54 29.17
CA HIS A 129 -7.32 9.11 29.07
C HIS A 129 -5.90 8.86 28.56
N VAL A 130 -5.54 9.44 27.41
CA VAL A 130 -4.20 9.27 26.80
C VAL A 130 -3.08 9.90 27.64
N LYS A 131 -3.38 10.92 28.44
CA LYS A 131 -2.41 11.57 29.34
C LYS A 131 -2.27 10.90 30.72
N LEU A 132 -3.04 9.85 31.02
CA LEU A 132 -2.87 9.08 32.26
C LEU A 132 -1.48 8.44 32.30
N ASP A 133 -1.05 7.85 31.18
CA ASP A 133 0.32 7.40 31.00
C ASP A 133 1.22 8.58 30.62
N LYS A 134 2.34 8.75 31.32
CA LYS A 134 3.33 9.79 31.02
C LYS A 134 4.34 9.35 29.97
N SER A 135 4.54 8.04 29.83
CA SER A 135 5.55 7.48 28.93
C SER A 135 5.00 7.30 27.52
N ILE A 136 5.85 7.52 26.52
CA ILE A 136 5.55 7.17 25.13
C ILE A 136 5.91 5.70 24.94
N THR A 137 4.94 4.90 24.50
CA THR A 137 5.08 3.46 24.24
C THR A 137 4.57 3.13 22.84
N LYS A 138 4.80 1.90 22.38
CA LYS A 138 4.35 1.44 21.06
C LYS A 138 2.83 1.45 20.92
N GLU A 139 2.13 1.25 22.03
CA GLU A 139 0.68 1.14 22.09
C GLU A 139 -0.02 2.50 22.14
N ASN A 140 0.68 3.56 22.59
CA ASN A 140 0.08 4.87 22.86
C ASN A 140 0.66 6.03 22.02
N VAL A 141 1.75 5.79 21.26
CA VAL A 141 2.49 6.87 20.58
C VAL A 141 1.64 7.63 19.56
N PHE A 142 0.79 6.94 18.81
CA PHE A 142 -0.03 7.60 17.79
C PHE A 142 -1.16 8.43 18.40
N GLN A 143 -1.77 7.98 19.49
CA GLN A 143 -2.77 8.73 20.24
C GLN A 143 -2.14 9.96 20.90
N LYS A 144 -0.92 9.81 21.45
CA LYS A 144 -0.17 10.93 22.01
C LYS A 144 0.19 11.96 20.94
N TYR A 145 0.63 11.50 19.78
CA TYR A 145 0.90 12.37 18.63
C TYR A 145 -0.36 13.15 18.21
N GLU A 146 -1.50 12.47 18.08
CA GLU A 146 -2.77 13.08 17.70
C GLU A 146 -3.20 14.19 18.67
N ILE A 147 -3.06 13.94 19.98
CA ILE A 147 -3.36 14.95 21.01
C ILE A 147 -2.36 16.10 20.99
N SER A 148 -1.07 15.82 20.81
CA SER A 148 -0.07 16.89 20.77
C SER A 148 -0.28 17.82 19.60
N VAL A 149 -0.64 17.29 18.42
CA VAL A 149 -0.99 18.11 17.26
C VAL A 149 -2.26 18.92 17.54
N PHE A 150 -3.29 18.29 18.11
CA PHE A 150 -4.54 18.97 18.44
C PHE A 150 -4.34 20.13 19.44
N GLU A 151 -3.48 19.95 20.44
CA GLU A 151 -3.19 20.98 21.45
C GLU A 151 -2.08 21.97 21.02
N ASN A 152 -1.44 21.77 19.88
CA ASN A 152 -0.23 22.47 19.44
C ASN A 152 0.95 22.33 20.43
N ASP A 153 1.08 21.15 21.06
CA ASP A 153 2.23 20.80 21.90
C ASP A 153 3.38 20.26 21.03
N ILE A 154 4.17 21.19 20.49
CA ILE A 154 5.29 20.91 19.57
C ILE A 154 6.36 20.01 20.24
N ILE A 155 6.51 20.06 21.56
CA ILE A 155 7.53 19.27 22.27
C ILE A 155 7.12 17.79 22.23
N THR A 156 5.91 17.49 22.70
CA THR A 156 5.38 16.12 22.71
C THR A 156 5.23 15.58 21.28
N GLU A 157 4.84 16.43 20.31
CA GLU A 157 4.75 16.05 18.90
C GLU A 157 6.09 15.51 18.38
N ASN A 158 7.18 16.27 18.59
CA ASN A 158 8.51 15.87 18.15
C ASN A 158 9.04 14.63 18.89
N GLU A 159 8.74 14.50 20.18
CA GLU A 159 9.08 13.28 20.93
C GLU A 159 8.37 12.05 20.36
N CYS A 160 7.10 12.17 19.97
CA CYS A 160 6.37 11.08 19.32
C CYS A 160 6.98 10.74 17.95
N ILE A 161 7.32 11.73 17.12
CA ILE A 161 7.96 11.52 15.81
C ILE A 161 9.29 10.76 15.97
N ARG A 162 10.15 11.18 16.92
CA ARG A 162 11.42 10.49 17.22
C ARG A 162 11.20 9.07 17.71
N PHE A 163 10.20 8.87 18.56
CA PHE A 163 9.86 7.53 19.04
C PHE A 163 9.40 6.63 17.89
N ILE A 164 8.51 7.10 17.02
CA ILE A 164 8.03 6.35 15.85
C ILE A 164 9.19 6.01 14.92
N SER A 165 10.03 6.98 14.60
CA SER A 165 11.23 6.80 13.76
C SER A 165 12.16 5.71 14.31
N SER A 166 12.50 5.78 15.60
CA SER A 166 13.41 4.84 16.26
C SER A 166 12.83 3.44 16.52
N HIS A 167 11.52 3.25 16.35
CA HIS A 167 10.82 2.00 16.62
C HIS A 167 10.01 1.49 15.42
N LEU A 168 10.16 2.09 14.23
CA LEU A 168 9.33 1.78 13.07
C LEU A 168 9.33 0.28 12.74
N TYR A 169 10.49 -0.37 12.84
CA TYR A 169 10.69 -1.83 12.67
C TYR A 169 9.84 -2.74 13.58
N CYS A 170 9.25 -2.22 14.65
CA CYS A 170 8.54 -3.03 15.64
C CYS A 170 7.16 -2.47 16.02
N LEU A 171 6.68 -1.49 15.27
CA LEU A 171 5.29 -1.05 15.30
C LEU A 171 4.46 -1.96 14.38
N TYR A 172 3.15 -2.04 14.62
CA TYR A 172 2.28 -2.84 13.76
C TYR A 172 2.06 -2.13 12.43
N ASP A 173 2.30 -2.83 11.31
CA ASP A 173 2.12 -2.30 9.96
C ASP A 173 0.75 -1.66 9.75
N LYS A 174 -0.31 -2.25 10.31
CA LYS A 174 -1.67 -1.71 10.20
C LYS A 174 -1.78 -0.31 10.81
N ASP A 175 -1.18 -0.09 11.98
CA ASP A 175 -1.21 1.19 12.67
C ASP A 175 -0.37 2.22 11.89
N ILE A 176 0.80 1.81 11.38
CA ILE A 176 1.64 2.67 10.55
C ILE A 176 0.85 3.12 9.31
N ILE A 177 0.21 2.19 8.60
CA ILE A 177 -0.56 2.49 7.40
C ILE A 177 -1.70 3.48 7.71
N GLU A 178 -2.51 3.20 8.73
CA GLU A 178 -3.65 4.04 9.13
C GLU A 178 -3.19 5.47 9.50
N HIS A 179 -2.15 5.59 10.33
CA HIS A 179 -1.70 6.89 10.81
C HIS A 179 -0.91 7.69 9.77
N PHE A 180 -0.11 7.04 8.91
CA PHE A 180 0.62 7.74 7.85
C PHE A 180 -0.34 8.28 6.80
N ALA A 181 -1.32 7.47 6.38
CA ALA A 181 -2.34 7.90 5.42
C ALA A 181 -3.16 9.09 5.94
N LYS A 182 -3.48 9.09 7.26
CA LYS A 182 -4.27 10.14 7.93
C LYS A 182 -3.50 11.45 8.13
N ASN A 183 -2.24 11.38 8.59
CA ASN A 183 -1.49 12.57 9.02
C ASN A 183 -0.77 13.29 7.88
N GLY A 184 -0.66 12.68 6.70
CA GLY A 184 -0.18 13.34 5.49
C GLY A 184 1.35 13.42 5.36
N TYR A 185 1.80 14.13 4.32
CA TYR A 185 3.18 14.08 3.83
C TYR A 185 4.21 14.57 4.83
N GLU A 186 4.01 15.76 5.44
CA GLU A 186 4.98 16.36 6.36
C GLU A 186 5.27 15.47 7.57
N PHE A 187 4.26 14.80 8.11
CA PHE A 187 4.41 13.84 9.21
C PHE A 187 5.28 12.65 8.79
N CYS A 188 4.96 12.05 7.66
CA CYS A 188 5.66 10.88 7.15
C CYS A 188 7.11 11.21 6.77
N GLU A 189 7.33 12.35 6.12
CA GLU A 189 8.66 12.84 5.73
C GLU A 189 9.55 12.98 6.97
N LYS A 190 9.08 13.67 8.02
CA LYS A 190 9.86 13.85 9.27
C LYS A 190 10.27 12.51 9.89
N ILE A 191 9.44 11.47 9.79
CA ILE A 191 9.76 10.13 10.29
C ILE A 191 10.81 9.46 9.40
N ILE A 192 10.59 9.43 8.08
CA ILE A 192 11.45 8.70 7.14
C ILE A 192 12.82 9.38 6.98
N THR A 193 12.91 10.70 7.12
CA THR A 193 14.19 11.42 7.01
C THR A 193 14.91 11.60 8.35
N SER A 194 14.37 11.06 9.45
CA SER A 194 14.99 11.18 10.77
C SER A 194 16.28 10.37 10.85
N ASP A 195 17.29 10.95 11.51
CA ASP A 195 18.56 10.31 11.84
C ASP A 195 18.43 9.13 12.81
N GLU A 196 17.32 9.05 13.54
CA GLU A 196 16.99 7.96 14.45
C GLU A 196 16.24 6.80 13.77
N LEU A 197 15.97 6.89 12.46
CA LEU A 197 15.16 5.91 11.74
C LEU A 197 15.75 4.49 11.88
N LYS A 198 14.92 3.57 12.38
CA LYS A 198 15.23 2.14 12.44
C LYS A 198 14.13 1.34 11.77
N ILE A 199 14.53 0.67 10.69
CA ILE A 199 13.70 -0.20 9.88
C ILE A 199 14.31 -1.61 9.82
N ASP A 200 13.49 -2.61 9.54
CA ASP A 200 13.98 -3.99 9.35
C ASP A 200 14.85 -4.08 8.09
N ASN A 201 14.34 -3.56 6.97
CA ASN A 201 15.01 -3.46 5.69
C ASN A 201 14.23 -2.52 4.75
N GLU A 202 14.85 -2.13 3.64
CA GLU A 202 14.26 -1.21 2.65
C GLU A 202 13.10 -1.86 1.85
N ASP A 203 13.06 -3.19 1.77
CA ASP A 203 11.93 -3.92 1.16
C ASP A 203 10.64 -3.73 1.96
N HIS A 204 10.70 -3.97 3.27
CA HIS A 204 9.56 -3.82 4.17
C HIS A 204 9.06 -2.37 4.17
N LEU A 205 9.98 -1.39 4.29
CA LEU A 205 9.62 0.03 4.24
C LEU A 205 8.94 0.39 2.91
N SER A 206 9.46 -0.11 1.79
CA SER A 206 8.89 0.14 0.46
C SER A 206 7.48 -0.44 0.30
N LEU A 207 7.29 -1.69 0.72
CA LEU A 207 5.97 -2.36 0.65
C LEU A 207 4.95 -1.69 1.58
N LEU A 208 5.40 -1.20 2.74
CA LEU A 208 4.59 -0.43 3.66
C LEU A 208 4.17 0.90 3.03
N LEU A 209 5.10 1.62 2.40
CA LEU A 209 4.81 2.87 1.72
C LEU A 209 3.86 2.68 0.53
N LEU A 210 4.00 1.60 -0.24
CA LEU A 210 3.00 1.25 -1.28
C LEU A 210 1.61 1.02 -0.68
N SER A 211 1.53 0.35 0.46
CA SER A 211 0.26 0.09 1.15
C SER A 211 -0.39 1.38 1.66
N ILE A 212 0.42 2.34 2.12
CA ILE A 212 0.00 3.70 2.45
C ILE A 212 -0.50 4.43 1.19
N CYS A 213 0.24 4.35 0.08
CA CYS A 213 -0.12 5.01 -1.19
C CYS A 213 -1.44 4.50 -1.78
N LYS A 214 -1.82 3.24 -1.49
CA LYS A 214 -3.16 2.72 -1.85
C LYS A 214 -4.30 3.44 -1.15
N GLN A 215 -4.06 4.00 0.05
CA GLN A 215 -5.04 4.78 0.79
C GLN A 215 -4.93 6.28 0.50
N ASN A 216 -3.69 6.77 0.29
CA ASN A 216 -3.41 8.16 0.02
C ASN A 216 -2.24 8.29 -0.98
N ASP A 217 -2.58 8.47 -2.25
CA ASP A 217 -1.67 8.44 -3.38
C ASP A 217 -0.71 9.65 -3.43
N THR A 218 -1.06 10.75 -2.76
CA THR A 218 -0.21 11.94 -2.60
C THR A 218 1.09 11.67 -1.84
N LEU A 219 1.15 10.55 -1.11
CA LEU A 219 2.31 10.14 -0.33
C LEU A 219 3.37 9.41 -1.17
N PHE A 220 3.11 9.17 -2.47
CA PHE A 220 4.04 8.48 -3.35
C PHE A 220 5.39 9.19 -3.48
N ASP A 221 5.41 10.51 -3.36
CA ASP A 221 6.66 11.30 -3.41
C ASP A 221 7.66 10.96 -2.29
N LEU A 222 7.21 10.31 -1.21
CA LEU A 222 8.08 9.85 -0.11
C LEU A 222 9.08 8.76 -0.56
N PHE A 223 8.84 8.09 -1.69
CA PHE A 223 9.80 7.14 -2.26
C PHE A 223 11.16 7.78 -2.58
N ARG A 224 11.25 9.11 -2.67
CA ARG A 224 12.53 9.82 -2.82
C ARG A 224 13.50 9.63 -1.65
N TYR A 225 12.97 9.30 -0.47
CA TYR A 225 13.74 9.12 0.76
C TYR A 225 14.10 7.67 1.03
N ILE A 226 13.51 6.74 0.28
CA ILE A 226 13.80 5.31 0.36
C ILE A 226 15.06 5.00 -0.43
N LYS A 227 15.95 4.17 0.13
CA LYS A 227 17.15 3.74 -0.58
C LYS A 227 16.83 2.53 -1.43
N LEU A 228 16.15 2.79 -2.54
CA LEU A 228 15.71 1.78 -3.49
C LEU A 228 16.84 0.82 -3.88
N THR A 229 18.10 1.26 -3.94
CA THR A 229 19.28 0.42 -4.24
C THR A 229 19.45 -0.80 -3.32
N PHE A 230 18.86 -0.79 -2.12
CA PHE A 230 18.88 -1.91 -1.17
C PHE A 230 17.59 -2.75 -1.19
N CYS A 231 16.63 -2.43 -2.07
CA CYS A 231 15.45 -3.25 -2.29
C CYS A 231 15.79 -4.47 -3.17
N SER A 232 15.12 -5.59 -2.89
CA SER A 232 15.13 -6.78 -3.74
C SER A 232 14.42 -6.53 -5.07
N ARG A 233 14.75 -7.37 -6.05
CA ARG A 233 14.16 -7.28 -7.40
C ARG A 233 12.65 -7.45 -7.36
N GLU A 234 12.17 -8.34 -6.50
CA GLU A 234 10.74 -8.61 -6.31
C GLU A 234 10.00 -7.36 -5.83
N THR A 235 10.55 -6.62 -4.85
CA THR A 235 9.98 -5.35 -4.38
C THR A 235 9.97 -4.30 -5.48
N TYR A 236 11.06 -4.19 -6.25
CA TYR A 236 11.12 -3.28 -7.39
C TYR A 236 10.03 -3.56 -8.43
N ASP A 237 9.81 -4.84 -8.78
CA ASP A 237 8.78 -5.23 -9.72
C ASP A 237 7.38 -4.86 -9.19
N ILE A 238 7.15 -5.02 -7.88
CA ILE A 238 5.89 -4.60 -7.23
C ILE A 238 5.70 -3.08 -7.30
N ILE A 239 6.74 -2.28 -6.96
CA ILE A 239 6.70 -0.82 -7.06
C ILE A 239 6.42 -0.40 -8.50
N TYR A 240 7.12 -0.98 -9.47
CA TYR A 240 6.96 -0.66 -10.88
C TYR A 240 5.55 -0.96 -11.39
N ASN A 241 5.00 -2.13 -11.04
CA ASN A 241 3.64 -2.50 -11.41
C ASN A 241 2.61 -1.55 -10.78
N PHE A 242 2.78 -1.19 -9.51
CA PHE A 242 1.94 -0.19 -8.85
C PHE A 242 2.00 1.17 -9.58
N CYS A 243 3.20 1.60 -10.00
CA CYS A 243 3.35 2.84 -10.77
C CYS A 243 2.62 2.81 -12.11
N ILE A 244 2.63 1.68 -12.82
CA ILE A 244 1.87 1.54 -14.07
C ILE A 244 0.37 1.62 -13.80
N GLU A 245 -0.11 0.91 -12.77
CA GLU A 245 -1.52 0.88 -12.41
C GLU A 245 -2.05 2.27 -12.03
N HIS A 246 -1.22 3.08 -11.35
CA HIS A 246 -1.59 4.39 -10.83
C HIS A 246 -1.03 5.59 -11.62
N SER A 247 -0.40 5.34 -12.78
CA SER A 247 0.19 6.39 -13.64
C SER A 247 1.30 7.24 -12.98
N PHE A 248 2.12 6.63 -12.12
CA PHE A 248 3.23 7.26 -11.40
C PHE A 248 4.61 7.08 -12.06
N GLU A 249 4.68 6.57 -13.29
CA GLU A 249 5.95 6.20 -13.94
C GLU A 249 6.89 7.41 -14.10
N ARG A 250 6.32 8.60 -14.36
CA ARG A 250 7.11 9.84 -14.45
C ARG A 250 7.70 10.25 -13.11
N VAL A 251 6.95 10.06 -12.02
CA VAL A 251 7.38 10.40 -10.66
C VAL A 251 8.48 9.43 -10.22
N LEU A 252 8.27 8.13 -10.44
CA LEU A 252 9.28 7.11 -10.15
C LEU A 252 10.58 7.35 -10.94
N LEU A 253 10.47 7.72 -12.23
CA LEU A 253 11.65 8.04 -13.04
C LEU A 253 12.38 9.30 -12.52
N SER A 254 11.65 10.30 -12.05
CA SER A 254 12.24 11.49 -11.42
C SER A 254 13.00 11.11 -10.15
N ILE A 255 12.35 10.35 -9.28
CA ILE A 255 12.93 9.85 -8.02
C ILE A 255 14.21 9.08 -8.30
N TYR A 256 14.17 8.12 -9.24
CA TYR A 256 15.33 7.31 -9.58
C TYR A 256 16.50 8.15 -10.11
N ASN A 257 16.22 9.12 -10.98
CA ASN A 257 17.24 10.02 -11.52
C ASN A 257 17.84 10.93 -10.43
N GLU A 258 17.04 11.37 -9.46
CA GLU A 258 17.51 12.16 -8.32
C GLU A 258 18.35 11.32 -7.36
N THR A 259 17.92 10.10 -7.03
CA THR A 259 18.69 9.16 -6.21
C THR A 259 20.05 8.86 -6.85
N LEU A 260 20.09 8.64 -8.17
CA LEU A 260 21.34 8.44 -8.91
C LEU A 260 22.23 9.68 -8.90
N LYS A 261 21.69 10.88 -9.13
CA LYS A 261 22.47 12.13 -9.09
C LYS A 261 23.09 12.34 -7.70
N ASN A 262 22.35 12.08 -6.64
CA ASN A 262 22.81 12.21 -5.26
C ASN A 262 23.87 11.15 -4.89
N TYR A 263 23.76 9.95 -5.48
CA TYR A 263 24.77 8.91 -5.36
C TYR A 263 26.10 9.33 -6.02
N HIS A 264 26.04 9.94 -7.21
CA HIS A 264 27.21 10.44 -7.94
C HIS A 264 27.85 11.68 -7.31
N SER A 265 27.08 12.56 -6.66
CA SER A 265 27.64 13.71 -5.95
C SER A 265 28.41 13.30 -4.68
N ASN A 266 27.93 12.30 -3.94
CA ASN A 266 28.64 11.78 -2.76
C ASN A 266 29.93 11.03 -3.11
N LEU A 267 30.04 10.49 -4.33
CA LEU A 267 31.29 9.90 -4.86
C LEU A 267 32.31 10.96 -5.28
N ARG A 268 31.86 12.16 -5.68
CA ARG A 268 32.73 13.25 -6.16
C ARG A 268 33.59 13.91 -5.08
N GLU A 269 33.26 13.79 -3.79
CA GLU A 269 34.09 14.36 -2.73
C GLU A 269 35.40 13.58 -2.47
N ASN A 270 35.56 12.37 -3.01
CA ASN A 270 36.71 11.51 -2.70
C ASN A 270 37.57 11.05 -3.88
N ILE A 271 37.32 11.52 -5.12
CA ILE A 271 38.21 11.21 -6.26
C ILE A 271 38.29 12.40 -7.22
N GLU A 272 39.49 12.96 -7.41
CA GLU A 272 39.78 13.86 -8.53
C GLU A 272 39.74 13.07 -9.84
N ILE A 273 38.78 13.37 -10.72
CA ILE A 273 38.74 12.87 -12.09
C ILE A 273 38.49 14.05 -13.05
N SER A 274 39.22 14.05 -14.16
CA SER A 274 39.32 15.12 -15.15
C SER A 274 38.00 15.49 -15.84
N ASN A 275 37.92 16.74 -16.34
CA ASN A 275 36.76 17.36 -17.00
C ASN A 275 36.47 16.86 -18.43
N GLU A 276 36.63 15.56 -18.71
CA GLU A 276 36.01 14.98 -19.90
C GLU A 276 34.58 14.50 -19.56
N PRO A 277 33.62 14.56 -20.51
CA PRO A 277 32.27 14.08 -20.28
C PRO A 277 32.30 12.54 -20.17
N ILE A 278 32.34 12.03 -18.94
CA ILE A 278 32.45 10.60 -18.66
C ILE A 278 31.09 9.92 -18.91
N CYS A 279 30.93 9.42 -20.14
CA CYS A 279 29.99 8.38 -20.56
C CYS A 279 30.40 7.01 -19.95
N ALA A 280 30.42 6.89 -18.62
CA ALA A 280 30.75 5.63 -17.93
C ALA A 280 29.53 4.85 -17.41
N TYR A 281 28.32 5.18 -17.89
CA TYR A 281 27.10 4.44 -17.53
C TYR A 281 26.73 3.33 -18.52
N GLU A 282 27.26 3.37 -19.74
CA GLU A 282 27.06 2.28 -20.70
C GLU A 282 27.98 1.08 -20.42
N SER A 283 29.16 1.28 -19.81
CA SER A 283 30.13 0.18 -19.60
C SER A 283 29.87 -0.68 -18.36
N HIS A 284 29.20 -0.17 -17.32
CA HIS A 284 28.97 -0.94 -16.08
C HIS A 284 27.66 -1.76 -16.09
N TYR A 285 26.69 -1.41 -16.94
CA TYR A 285 25.53 -2.27 -17.22
C TYR A 285 25.89 -3.44 -18.15
N GLU A 286 26.88 -3.28 -19.04
CA GLU A 286 27.38 -4.37 -19.89
C GLU A 286 28.12 -5.48 -19.11
N GLU A 287 28.63 -5.20 -17.91
CA GLU A 287 29.40 -6.19 -17.14
C GLU A 287 28.57 -7.06 -16.18
N ILE A 288 27.41 -6.60 -15.71
CA ILE A 288 26.58 -7.35 -14.73
C ILE A 288 25.22 -7.80 -15.28
N SER A 289 24.70 -7.17 -16.35
CA SER A 289 23.69 -7.78 -17.22
C SER A 289 24.28 -7.94 -18.62
N LYS A 290 25.02 -9.02 -18.84
CA LYS A 290 25.07 -9.59 -20.19
C LYS A 290 23.64 -10.00 -20.53
N GLU A 291 22.86 -9.10 -21.14
CA GLU A 291 21.63 -9.47 -21.81
C GLU A 291 21.99 -10.63 -22.74
N ILE A 292 21.53 -11.81 -22.39
CA ILE A 292 21.47 -12.90 -23.34
C ILE A 292 20.45 -12.40 -24.35
N LYS A 293 20.92 -11.94 -25.50
CA LYS A 293 20.04 -11.45 -26.55
C LYS A 293 19.29 -12.66 -27.12
N ILE A 294 18.12 -12.95 -26.58
CA ILE A 294 17.24 -13.99 -27.09
C ILE A 294 16.39 -13.39 -28.21
N GLU A 295 16.53 -13.94 -29.42
CA GLU A 295 15.68 -13.58 -30.55
C GLU A 295 14.60 -14.65 -30.74
N PHE A 296 13.33 -14.24 -30.67
CA PHE A 296 12.22 -15.12 -30.97
C PHE A 296 11.86 -15.07 -32.45
N THR A 297 11.60 -16.24 -33.03
CA THR A 297 11.03 -16.41 -34.37
C THR A 297 9.89 -17.42 -34.29
N ALA A 298 8.91 -17.34 -35.19
CA ALA A 298 7.78 -18.26 -35.19
C ALA A 298 7.36 -18.66 -36.61
N SER A 299 6.56 -19.72 -36.72
CA SER A 299 5.98 -20.16 -38.00
C SER A 299 5.12 -19.08 -38.65
N SER A 300 4.43 -18.28 -37.84
CA SER A 300 3.61 -17.14 -38.24
C SER A 300 3.30 -16.28 -37.01
N VAL A 301 2.84 -15.06 -37.23
CA VAL A 301 2.33 -14.17 -36.18
C VAL A 301 0.92 -13.76 -36.57
N ALA A 302 -0.06 -14.00 -35.69
CA ALA A 302 -1.43 -13.61 -35.96
C ALA A 302 -1.59 -12.08 -36.05
N PHE A 303 -2.60 -11.64 -36.79
CA PHE A 303 -2.87 -10.21 -36.99
C PHE A 303 -3.01 -9.47 -35.64
N GLY A 304 -2.29 -8.35 -35.48
CA GLY A 304 -2.29 -7.55 -34.26
C GLY A 304 -1.48 -8.16 -33.09
N ARG A 305 -0.75 -9.26 -33.29
CA ARG A 305 0.16 -9.85 -32.29
C ARG A 305 1.62 -9.53 -32.60
N SER A 306 2.46 -9.67 -31.58
CA SER A 306 3.91 -9.46 -31.68
C SER A 306 4.66 -10.53 -30.89
N LEU A 307 5.82 -10.94 -31.41
CA LEU A 307 6.76 -11.83 -30.70
C LEU A 307 7.36 -11.14 -29.46
N SER A 308 7.40 -9.80 -29.44
CA SER A 308 7.89 -9.01 -28.30
C SER A 308 7.00 -9.13 -27.04
N VAL A 309 5.84 -9.77 -27.14
CA VAL A 309 4.97 -10.06 -26.00
C VAL A 309 5.48 -11.25 -25.18
N ILE A 310 6.27 -12.12 -25.79
CA ILE A 310 6.74 -13.35 -25.16
C ILE A 310 7.82 -13.00 -24.13
N ASN A 311 7.68 -13.55 -22.93
CA ASN A 311 8.50 -13.21 -21.76
C ASN A 311 8.48 -11.72 -21.40
N SER A 312 7.48 -10.96 -21.89
CA SER A 312 7.30 -9.55 -21.48
C SER A 312 6.58 -9.40 -20.14
N TYR A 313 6.04 -10.51 -19.61
CA TYR A 313 5.25 -10.56 -18.37
C TYR A 313 4.01 -9.63 -18.36
N ARG A 314 3.60 -9.10 -19.53
CA ARG A 314 2.38 -8.31 -19.68
C ARG A 314 1.15 -9.18 -19.43
N ASN A 315 0.21 -8.69 -18.62
CA ASN A 315 -1.04 -9.38 -18.27
C ASN A 315 -2.19 -9.12 -19.26
N TYR A 316 -2.02 -8.21 -20.22
CA TYR A 316 -3.05 -7.77 -21.18
C TYR A 316 -2.76 -8.15 -22.64
N ALA A 317 -1.73 -8.96 -22.91
CA ALA A 317 -1.36 -9.38 -24.25
C ALA A 317 -0.95 -10.86 -24.27
N ASN A 318 -1.29 -11.58 -25.34
CA ASN A 318 -0.79 -12.93 -25.60
C ASN A 318 -0.12 -12.96 -26.97
N PHE A 319 0.88 -13.81 -27.15
CA PHE A 319 1.32 -14.22 -28.47
C PHE A 319 0.39 -15.30 -29.04
N SER A 320 0.16 -15.25 -30.36
CA SER A 320 -0.49 -16.33 -31.08
C SER A 320 0.02 -16.44 -32.51
N THR A 321 0.11 -17.67 -33.01
CA THR A 321 0.33 -17.96 -34.44
C THR A 321 -0.98 -17.86 -35.23
N ASN A 322 -0.91 -17.92 -36.56
CA ASN A 322 -2.11 -18.23 -37.35
C ASN A 322 -2.58 -19.67 -37.07
N SER A 323 -3.86 -19.94 -37.34
CA SER A 323 -4.42 -21.30 -37.21
C SER A 323 -3.87 -22.20 -38.32
N SER A 324 -2.81 -22.93 -38.02
CA SER A 324 -2.14 -23.85 -38.95
C SER A 324 -1.45 -24.98 -38.17
N PRO A 325 -1.60 -26.24 -38.60
CA PRO A 325 -0.95 -27.38 -37.96
C PRO A 325 0.56 -27.20 -37.83
N ASN A 326 1.14 -27.76 -36.77
CA ASN A 326 2.59 -27.68 -36.49
C ASN A 326 3.12 -26.25 -36.31
N SER A 327 2.29 -25.35 -35.79
CA SER A 327 2.72 -24.01 -35.41
C SER A 327 3.84 -24.05 -34.36
N TRP A 328 4.86 -23.20 -34.53
CA TRP A 328 6.06 -23.25 -33.70
C TRP A 328 6.60 -21.87 -33.34
N ILE A 329 7.36 -21.84 -32.25
CA ILE A 329 8.20 -20.72 -31.84
C ILE A 329 9.60 -21.23 -31.52
N LYS A 330 10.61 -20.42 -31.84
CA LYS A 330 12.03 -20.70 -31.61
C LYS A 330 12.70 -19.52 -30.90
N ALA A 331 13.42 -19.81 -29.83
CA ALA A 331 14.29 -18.88 -29.10
C ALA A 331 15.75 -19.10 -29.52
N ASP A 332 16.40 -18.07 -30.06
CA ASP A 332 17.82 -18.09 -30.47
C ASP A 332 18.67 -17.29 -29.47
N LEU A 333 19.63 -17.95 -28.81
CA LEU A 333 20.38 -17.43 -27.65
C LEU A 333 21.58 -16.54 -28.05
N LYS A 334 21.52 -15.83 -29.18
CA LYS A 334 22.62 -15.07 -29.84
C LYS A 334 23.91 -14.91 -29.03
N GLY A 335 24.94 -15.66 -29.41
CA GLY A 335 26.26 -15.61 -28.77
C GLY A 335 26.41 -16.49 -27.51
N TYR A 336 25.37 -17.23 -27.14
CA TYR A 336 25.39 -18.18 -26.02
C TYR A 336 24.94 -19.57 -26.44
N LYS A 337 25.24 -20.53 -25.58
CA LYS A 337 24.69 -21.89 -25.62
C LYS A 337 24.23 -22.28 -24.22
N LEU A 338 23.12 -22.98 -24.13
CA LEU A 338 22.45 -23.37 -22.89
C LEU A 338 22.42 -24.89 -22.77
N LYS A 339 22.83 -25.43 -21.64
CA LYS A 339 22.50 -26.80 -21.22
C LYS A 339 21.28 -26.72 -20.29
N PRO A 340 20.06 -26.95 -20.83
CA PRO A 340 18.84 -26.72 -20.07
C PRO A 340 18.59 -27.84 -19.07
N THR A 341 18.19 -27.49 -17.85
CA THR A 341 17.70 -28.42 -16.82
C THR A 341 16.18 -28.43 -16.74
N SER A 342 15.53 -27.37 -17.22
CA SER A 342 14.07 -27.30 -17.35
C SER A 342 13.65 -26.20 -18.33
N TYR A 343 12.40 -26.26 -18.78
CA TYR A 343 11.75 -25.18 -19.51
C TYR A 343 10.46 -24.75 -18.80
N VAL A 344 10.13 -23.48 -18.96
CA VAL A 344 8.98 -22.83 -18.34
C VAL A 344 8.04 -22.35 -19.44
N LEU A 345 6.77 -22.72 -19.32
CA LEU A 345 5.70 -22.22 -20.16
C LEU A 345 4.66 -21.50 -19.31
N GLN A 346 4.11 -20.41 -19.83
CA GLN A 346 2.88 -19.81 -19.31
C GLN A 346 1.81 -19.84 -20.39
N SER A 347 0.61 -20.27 -19.99
CA SER A 347 -0.57 -20.22 -20.84
C SER A 347 -1.06 -18.78 -21.07
N THR A 348 -2.18 -18.63 -21.77
CA THR A 348 -2.74 -17.31 -22.06
C THR A 348 -3.15 -16.59 -20.77
N VAL A 349 -2.83 -15.29 -20.69
CA VAL A 349 -3.27 -14.43 -19.58
C VAL A 349 -4.65 -13.83 -19.83
N ILE A 350 -5.00 -13.65 -21.11
CA ILE A 350 -6.34 -13.21 -21.55
C ILE A 350 -7.19 -14.41 -21.95
N GLY A 351 -8.25 -14.67 -21.18
CA GLY A 351 -9.25 -15.70 -21.45
C GLY A 351 -8.73 -17.14 -21.26
N SER A 352 -9.67 -18.08 -21.19
CA SER A 352 -9.41 -19.52 -21.02
C SER A 352 -9.51 -20.31 -22.32
N MET A 353 -9.57 -19.62 -23.45
CA MET A 353 -9.69 -20.19 -24.80
C MET A 353 -8.32 -20.54 -25.38
N ASN A 354 -8.29 -21.53 -26.28
CA ASN A 354 -7.12 -21.94 -27.05
C ASN A 354 -5.85 -22.29 -26.23
N LEU A 355 -6.02 -22.87 -25.04
CA LEU A 355 -4.89 -23.27 -24.20
C LEU A 355 -4.09 -24.39 -24.90
N LEU A 356 -2.75 -24.27 -24.87
CA LEU A 356 -1.85 -25.30 -25.40
C LEU A 356 -2.11 -26.64 -24.68
N ARG A 357 -2.19 -27.73 -25.44
CA ARG A 357 -2.41 -29.08 -24.88
C ARG A 357 -1.29 -30.05 -25.18
N ARG A 358 -0.75 -30.00 -26.41
CA ARG A 358 0.27 -30.94 -26.88
C ARG A 358 1.39 -30.24 -27.64
N TRP A 359 2.62 -30.54 -27.29
CA TRP A 359 3.79 -29.97 -27.95
C TRP A 359 4.99 -30.89 -27.94
N LYS A 360 5.97 -30.57 -28.78
CA LYS A 360 7.34 -31.07 -28.70
C LYS A 360 8.31 -29.91 -28.47
N LEU A 361 9.37 -30.17 -27.72
CA LEU A 361 10.50 -29.26 -27.52
C LEU A 361 11.74 -29.84 -28.18
N GLU A 362 12.39 -29.04 -29.02
CA GLU A 362 13.59 -29.40 -29.77
C GLU A 362 14.73 -28.45 -29.42
N GLY A 363 15.90 -28.97 -29.09
CA GLY A 363 17.15 -28.21 -28.95
C GLY A 363 17.96 -28.29 -30.22
N ILE A 364 18.52 -27.17 -30.69
CA ILE A 364 19.35 -27.09 -31.90
C ILE A 364 20.77 -26.76 -31.49
N LYS A 365 21.75 -27.56 -31.95
CA LYS A 365 23.18 -27.39 -31.65
C LYS A 365 23.86 -26.38 -32.59
N GLU A 366 25.13 -26.07 -32.31
CA GLU A 366 25.96 -25.18 -33.15
C GLU A 366 26.12 -25.67 -34.59
N ASP A 367 26.20 -26.98 -34.79
CA ASP A 367 26.31 -27.62 -36.11
C ASP A 367 24.96 -27.69 -36.87
N GLY A 368 23.88 -27.16 -36.28
CA GLY A 368 22.53 -27.19 -36.83
C GLY A 368 21.78 -28.50 -36.60
N THR A 369 22.39 -29.49 -35.96
CA THR A 369 21.69 -30.74 -35.60
C THR A 369 20.61 -30.46 -34.57
N THR A 370 19.46 -31.12 -34.73
CA THR A 370 18.30 -30.96 -33.85
C THR A 370 18.14 -32.20 -32.99
N VAL A 371 17.93 -32.01 -31.69
CA VAL A 371 17.70 -33.04 -30.69
C VAL A 371 16.34 -32.81 -30.06
N VAL A 372 15.52 -33.85 -29.98
CA VAL A 372 14.21 -33.78 -29.33
C VAL A 372 14.41 -33.90 -27.83
N LEU A 373 14.02 -32.86 -27.08
CA LEU A 373 14.17 -32.76 -25.63
C LEU A 373 12.90 -33.20 -24.88
N ASP A 374 11.74 -32.98 -25.48
CA ASP A 374 10.44 -33.44 -24.99
C ASP A 374 9.55 -33.72 -26.21
N ASN A 375 8.87 -34.87 -26.25
CA ASN A 375 8.14 -35.32 -27.44
C ASN A 375 6.67 -35.62 -27.12
N ASP A 376 5.77 -34.96 -27.85
CA ASP A 376 4.30 -35.06 -27.69
C ASP A 376 3.83 -34.94 -26.23
N LYS A 377 4.43 -33.99 -25.50
CA LYS A 377 4.08 -33.68 -24.12
C LYS A 377 2.63 -33.24 -24.05
N TYR A 378 1.83 -33.88 -23.21
CA TYR A 378 0.46 -33.46 -22.91
C TYR A 378 0.37 -32.80 -21.53
N TYR A 379 -0.29 -31.65 -21.46
CA TYR A 379 -0.62 -30.98 -20.20
C TYR A 379 -1.89 -30.15 -20.33
N GLU A 380 -2.73 -30.20 -19.30
CA GLU A 380 -3.95 -29.41 -19.23
C GLU A 380 -3.72 -28.09 -18.48
N PHE A 381 -3.14 -27.10 -19.17
CA PHE A 381 -3.01 -25.75 -18.60
C PHE A 381 -4.37 -25.17 -18.16
N LYS A 382 -4.35 -24.44 -17.05
CA LYS A 382 -5.33 -23.41 -16.67
C LYS A 382 -4.90 -22.05 -17.21
N GLN A 383 -5.82 -21.08 -17.29
CA GLN A 383 -5.50 -19.70 -17.66
C GLN A 383 -4.45 -19.11 -16.71
N SER A 384 -3.50 -18.35 -17.26
CA SER A 384 -2.38 -17.71 -16.56
C SER A 384 -1.43 -18.66 -15.80
N GLU A 385 -1.62 -19.98 -15.90
CA GLU A 385 -0.79 -20.96 -15.21
C GLU A 385 0.64 -20.95 -15.77
N ILE A 386 1.60 -20.79 -14.87
CA ILE A 386 3.03 -20.96 -15.14
C ILE A 386 3.41 -22.37 -14.72
N LYS A 387 3.98 -23.14 -15.65
CA LYS A 387 4.42 -24.51 -15.40
C LYS A 387 5.86 -24.70 -15.84
N GLU A 388 6.66 -25.24 -14.93
CA GLU A 388 8.01 -25.72 -15.19
C GLU A 388 8.01 -27.22 -15.50
N PHE A 389 8.77 -27.61 -16.51
CA PHE A 389 8.94 -28.99 -16.95
C PHE A 389 10.42 -29.36 -16.92
N PRO A 390 10.81 -30.39 -16.14
CA PRO A 390 12.20 -30.82 -16.06
C PRO A 390 12.66 -31.43 -17.39
N LEU A 391 13.95 -31.25 -17.70
CA LEU A 391 14.63 -31.82 -18.85
C LEU A 391 15.85 -32.63 -18.40
N GLU A 392 16.07 -33.76 -19.07
CA GLU A 392 17.25 -34.59 -18.88
C GLU A 392 18.12 -34.51 -20.13
N THR A 393 19.15 -33.67 -20.10
CA THR A 393 20.14 -33.57 -21.18
C THR A 393 21.48 -33.08 -20.64
N ASN A 394 22.56 -33.56 -21.25
CA ASN A 394 23.92 -33.13 -20.95
C ASN A 394 24.52 -32.26 -22.08
N GLU A 395 23.70 -31.91 -23.08
CA GLU A 395 24.14 -31.21 -24.27
C GLU A 395 23.84 -29.71 -24.21
N TYR A 396 24.66 -28.91 -24.90
CA TYR A 396 24.43 -27.47 -25.03
C TYR A 396 23.73 -27.15 -26.35
N PHE A 397 22.75 -26.26 -26.29
CA PHE A 397 21.94 -25.82 -27.42
C PHE A 397 22.07 -24.33 -27.64
N VAL A 398 21.99 -23.99 -28.91
CA VAL A 398 22.15 -22.68 -29.52
C VAL A 398 20.81 -21.99 -29.74
N SER A 399 19.77 -22.79 -29.95
CA SER A 399 18.39 -22.36 -29.97
C SER A 399 17.47 -23.48 -29.51
N LEU A 400 16.29 -23.13 -29.03
CA LEU A 400 15.27 -24.07 -28.60
C LEU A 400 13.94 -23.76 -29.31
N LYS A 401 13.26 -24.79 -29.80
CA LYS A 401 12.04 -24.67 -30.60
C LYS A 401 10.91 -25.46 -29.96
N LEU A 402 9.82 -24.78 -29.64
CA LEU A 402 8.55 -25.36 -29.20
C LEU A 402 7.61 -25.48 -30.40
N THR A 403 7.09 -26.67 -30.65
CA THR A 403 6.14 -26.93 -31.75
C THR A 403 4.88 -27.56 -31.21
N GLN A 404 3.72 -26.99 -31.53
CA GLN A 404 2.42 -27.58 -31.25
C GLN A 404 2.26 -28.88 -32.06
N THR A 405 2.00 -30.01 -31.38
CA THR A 405 1.80 -31.32 -32.04
C THR A 405 0.34 -31.77 -32.09
N GLY A 406 -0.53 -31.11 -31.33
CA GLY A 406 -1.96 -31.36 -31.33
C GLY A 406 -2.77 -30.10 -31.08
N LYS A 407 -4.09 -30.21 -31.22
CA LYS A 407 -5.00 -29.07 -31.13
C LYS A 407 -5.07 -28.48 -29.72
N THR A 408 -5.46 -27.21 -29.64
CA THR A 408 -5.69 -26.49 -28.38
C THR A 408 -6.90 -27.04 -27.60
N SER A 409 -7.18 -26.47 -26.42
CA SER A 409 -8.41 -26.73 -25.64
C SER A 409 -9.70 -26.55 -26.46
N ASP A 410 -9.67 -25.70 -27.48
CA ASP A 410 -10.83 -25.35 -28.30
C ASP A 410 -10.76 -25.97 -29.70
N ASN A 411 -9.93 -26.99 -29.88
CA ASN A 411 -9.84 -27.78 -31.11
C ASN A 411 -9.29 -26.98 -32.33
N TYR A 412 -8.46 -25.97 -32.09
CA TYR A 412 -7.76 -25.18 -33.12
C TYR A 412 -6.27 -25.53 -33.23
N ASP A 413 -5.67 -25.23 -34.38
CA ASP A 413 -4.24 -25.38 -34.65
C ASP A 413 -3.49 -24.05 -34.43
N ILE A 414 -3.71 -23.41 -33.27
CA ILE A 414 -3.07 -22.15 -32.90
C ILE A 414 -2.13 -22.41 -31.73
N LEU A 415 -0.87 -21.95 -31.84
CA LEU A 415 0.04 -21.92 -30.70
C LEU A 415 -0.13 -20.59 -29.95
N MET A 416 -0.65 -20.66 -28.73
CA MET A 416 -0.80 -19.50 -27.83
C MET A 416 -0.09 -19.76 -26.51
N ILE A 417 0.89 -18.90 -26.21
CA ILE A 417 1.65 -18.90 -24.95
C ILE A 417 2.06 -17.47 -24.61
N ASN A 418 2.35 -17.21 -23.33
CA ASN A 418 2.87 -15.92 -22.88
C ASN A 418 4.34 -15.98 -22.45
N ILE A 419 4.75 -17.08 -21.83
CA ILE A 419 6.14 -17.32 -21.43
C ILE A 419 6.66 -18.57 -22.14
N PHE A 420 7.87 -18.46 -22.66
CA PHE A 420 8.72 -19.54 -23.14
C PHE A 420 10.14 -19.27 -22.67
N ASP A 421 10.52 -19.86 -21.55
CA ASP A 421 11.79 -19.59 -20.87
C ASP A 421 12.48 -20.89 -20.42
N PHE A 422 13.74 -20.80 -19.98
CA PHE A 422 14.56 -21.95 -19.66
C PHE A 422 15.41 -21.71 -18.42
N LYS A 423 15.65 -22.79 -17.67
CA LYS A 423 16.68 -22.83 -16.63
C LYS A 423 17.78 -23.79 -17.04
N GLY A 424 19.01 -23.49 -16.66
CA GLY A 424 20.14 -24.36 -16.95
C GLY A 424 21.46 -23.62 -16.88
N GLU A 425 22.50 -24.29 -17.34
CA GLU A 425 23.85 -23.76 -17.38
C GLU A 425 24.09 -23.06 -18.71
N LEU A 426 24.37 -21.75 -18.66
CA LEU A 426 24.62 -20.93 -19.83
C LEU A 426 26.12 -20.66 -20.00
N ILE A 427 26.61 -20.83 -21.22
CA ILE A 427 28.01 -20.55 -21.60
C ILE A 427 28.03 -19.60 -22.79
N LYS A 428 28.91 -18.60 -22.75
CA LYS A 428 29.18 -17.71 -23.89
C LYS A 428 29.96 -18.47 -24.96
N ARG A 429 29.57 -18.36 -26.23
CA ARG A 429 30.27 -19.00 -27.36
C ARG A 429 31.65 -18.41 -27.60
#